data_AF-A0A6L6EJB9-F1
#
_entry.id   AF-A0A6L6EJB9-F1
#
_cell.length_a   1.000
_cell.length_b   1.000
_cell.length_c   1.000
_cell.angle_alpha   90.00
_cell.angle_beta   90.00
_cell.angle_gamma   90.00
#
_symmetry.space_group_name_H-M   'P 1'
#
loop_
_entity.id
_entity.type
_entity.pdbx_description
1 polymer ?
#
loop_
_entity_poly.entity_id
_entity_poly.type
_entity_poly.pdbx_seq_one_letter_code
_entity_poly.pdbx_strand_id
1 'polypeptide(L)'
;PSPRIARMMGSAERFYHHSGWWAVVAARFFPWVRSFVPPIAGVAKMNYYRFLSANAVGALLWGVGITLAGYYAARLPWVKTSSYALAVFFIGGSLVSAIWHYFRARRD
;
A
#
# COMPACT_ATOMS: atom_id res chain seq x y z
N PRO A 1 -21.43 -18.92 29.34
CA PRO A 1 -20.92 -17.74 28.59
C PRO A 1 -21.29 -16.44 29.33
N SER A 2 -20.31 -15.61 29.72
CA SER A 2 -20.58 -14.45 30.57
C SER A 2 -21.20 -13.27 29.78
N PRO A 3 -22.19 -12.54 30.34
CA PRO A 3 -22.94 -11.49 29.63
C PRO A 3 -22.08 -10.29 29.18
N ARG A 4 -20.87 -10.11 29.72
CA ARG A 4 -19.92 -9.08 29.24
C ARG A 4 -19.29 -9.44 27.89
N ILE A 5 -19.01 -10.73 27.67
CA ILE A 5 -18.42 -11.23 26.41
C ILE A 5 -19.43 -11.04 25.26
N ALA A 6 -20.72 -11.26 25.50
CA ALA A 6 -21.78 -11.05 24.51
C ALA A 6 -21.87 -9.59 24.00
N ARG A 7 -21.71 -8.61 24.89
CA ARG A 7 -21.71 -7.18 24.49
C ARG A 7 -20.44 -6.79 23.73
N MET A 8 -19.30 -7.36 24.08
CA MET A 8 -18.03 -7.16 23.37
C MET A 8 -18.09 -7.73 21.95
N MET A 9 -18.70 -8.90 21.76
CA MET A 9 -18.92 -9.49 20.44
C MET A 9 -19.81 -8.60 19.56
N GLY A 10 -20.93 -8.10 20.07
CA GLY A 10 -21.84 -7.24 19.29
C GLY A 10 -21.25 -5.88 18.89
N SER A 11 -20.38 -5.30 19.72
CA SER A 11 -19.67 -4.05 19.38
C SER A 11 -18.49 -4.29 18.43
N ALA A 12 -17.74 -5.39 18.62
CA ALA A 12 -16.69 -5.80 17.68
C ALA A 12 -17.27 -6.09 16.29
N GLU A 13 -18.42 -6.77 16.20
CA GLU A 13 -19.06 -7.14 14.94
C GLU A 13 -19.54 -5.92 14.15
N ARG A 14 -20.07 -4.88 14.83
CA ARG A 14 -20.42 -3.59 14.19
C ARG A 14 -19.20 -2.78 13.75
N PHE A 15 -18.14 -2.75 14.55
CA PHE A 15 -16.89 -2.06 14.19
C PHE A 15 -16.15 -2.76 13.04
N TYR A 16 -16.14 -4.10 13.03
CA TYR A 16 -15.65 -4.92 11.90
C TYR A 16 -16.49 -4.77 10.64
N HIS A 17 -17.79 -4.47 10.78
CA HIS A 17 -18.68 -4.29 9.64
C HIS A 17 -18.37 -3.05 8.80
N HIS A 18 -17.86 -1.98 9.41
CA HIS A 18 -17.68 -0.71 8.73
C HIS A 18 -16.21 -0.27 8.65
N SER A 19 -15.46 -0.38 9.74
CA SER A 19 -14.09 0.17 9.83
C SER A 19 -13.03 -0.74 9.21
N GLY A 20 -13.20 -2.07 9.35
CA GLY A 20 -12.23 -3.04 8.79
C GLY A 20 -12.21 -3.06 7.26
N TRP A 21 -13.35 -2.82 6.62
CA TRP A 21 -13.46 -2.78 5.16
C TRP A 21 -12.71 -1.57 4.57
N TRP A 22 -12.96 -0.36 5.09
CA TRP A 22 -12.24 0.83 4.62
C TRP A 22 -10.75 0.83 4.97
N ALA A 23 -10.36 0.23 6.10
CA ALA A 23 -8.96 0.09 6.49
C ALA A 23 -8.15 -0.68 5.44
N VAL A 24 -8.71 -1.74 4.84
CA VAL A 24 -8.05 -2.54 3.79
C VAL A 24 -7.86 -1.72 2.51
N VAL A 25 -8.83 -0.87 2.15
CA VAL A 25 -8.73 0.00 0.98
C VAL A 25 -7.70 1.11 1.23
N ALA A 26 -7.78 1.78 2.38
CA ALA A 26 -6.87 2.86 2.75
C ALA A 26 -5.42 2.36 2.83
N ALA A 27 -5.19 1.19 3.43
CA ALA A 27 -3.89 0.55 3.51
C ALA A 27 -3.23 0.32 2.14
N ARG A 28 -4.01 0.24 1.06
CA ARG A 28 -3.47 0.06 -0.30
C ARG A 28 -2.77 1.30 -0.84
N PHE A 29 -3.12 2.48 -0.34
CA PHE A 29 -2.45 3.74 -0.68
C PHE A 29 -1.13 3.93 0.06
N PHE A 30 -0.89 3.16 1.14
CA PHE A 30 0.34 3.22 1.93
C PHE A 30 1.21 1.97 1.67
N PRO A 31 2.32 2.09 0.91
CA PRO A 31 3.12 0.94 0.45
C PRO A 31 3.64 0.02 1.56
N TRP A 32 3.88 0.56 2.75
CA TRP A 32 4.32 -0.20 3.91
C TRP A 32 3.15 -0.94 4.58
N VAL A 33 2.01 -0.26 4.74
CA VAL A 33 0.83 -0.80 5.42
C VAL A 33 0.24 -1.99 4.66
N ARG A 34 0.23 -1.96 3.32
CA ARG A 34 -0.31 -3.05 2.48
C ARG A 34 0.31 -4.42 2.78
N SER A 35 1.57 -4.47 3.23
CA SER A 35 2.27 -5.72 3.57
C SER A 35 1.78 -6.32 4.89
N PHE A 36 1.23 -5.50 5.79
CA PHE A 36 0.71 -5.93 7.09
C PHE A 36 -0.78 -6.26 7.05
N VAL A 37 -1.50 -5.88 6.00
CA VAL A 37 -2.94 -6.14 5.89
C VAL A 37 -3.28 -7.63 5.89
N PRO A 38 -2.61 -8.51 5.10
CA PRO A 38 -2.98 -9.93 5.09
C PRO A 38 -2.77 -10.62 6.45
N PRO A 39 -1.64 -10.43 7.16
CA PRO A 39 -1.47 -10.95 8.52
C PRO A 39 -2.51 -10.42 9.50
N ILE A 40 -2.76 -9.11 9.51
CA ILE A 40 -3.72 -8.47 10.43
C ILE A 40 -5.14 -8.98 10.16
N ALA A 41 -5.54 -9.11 8.89
CA ALA A 41 -6.84 -9.63 8.50
C ALA A 41 -7.03 -11.11 8.90
N GLY A 42 -5.95 -11.90 8.85
CA GLY A 42 -5.94 -13.30 9.31
C GLY A 42 -6.12 -13.43 10.82
N VAL A 43 -5.35 -12.67 11.61
CA VAL A 43 -5.45 -12.65 13.08
C VAL A 43 -6.81 -12.12 13.54
N ALA A 44 -7.36 -11.16 12.80
CA ALA A 44 -8.69 -10.59 12.98
C ALA A 44 -9.86 -11.54 12.65
N LYS A 45 -9.60 -12.71 12.04
CA LYS A 45 -10.62 -13.62 11.48
C LYS A 45 -11.63 -12.89 10.57
N MET A 46 -11.12 -11.98 9.73
CA MET A 46 -11.96 -11.21 8.82
C MET A 46 -12.62 -12.13 7.78
N ASN A 47 -13.91 -11.91 7.51
CA ASN A 47 -14.63 -12.67 6.48
C ASN A 47 -13.94 -12.47 5.11
N TYR A 48 -13.60 -13.59 4.46
CA TYR A 48 -12.88 -13.61 3.19
C TYR A 48 -13.53 -12.74 2.10
N TYR A 49 -14.86 -12.76 1.99
CA TYR A 49 -15.59 -11.97 0.98
C TYR A 49 -15.50 -10.46 1.25
N ARG A 50 -15.39 -10.04 2.51
CA ARG A 50 -15.19 -8.62 2.85
C ARG A 50 -13.78 -8.16 2.55
N PHE A 51 -12.80 -9.01 2.85
CA PHE A 51 -11.41 -8.73 2.50
C PHE A 51 -11.25 -8.61 0.99
N LEU A 52 -11.82 -9.55 0.23
CA LEU A 52 -11.74 -9.57 -1.23
C LEU A 52 -12.42 -8.36 -1.87
N SER A 53 -13.64 -8.01 -1.44
CA SER A 53 -14.36 -6.83 -1.95
C SER A 53 -13.64 -5.52 -1.64
N ALA A 54 -13.11 -5.34 -0.42
CA ALA A 54 -12.29 -4.18 -0.08
C ALA A 54 -11.01 -4.13 -0.93
N ASN A 55 -10.32 -5.26 -1.06
CA ASN A 55 -9.11 -5.39 -1.85
C ASN A 55 -9.37 -5.06 -3.34
N ALA A 56 -10.50 -5.50 -3.89
CA ALA A 56 -10.91 -5.21 -5.27
C ALA A 56 -11.24 -3.73 -5.48
N VAL A 57 -12.00 -3.12 -4.57
CA VAL A 57 -12.32 -1.68 -4.64
C VAL A 57 -11.06 -0.83 -4.49
N GLY A 58 -10.19 -1.16 -3.53
CA GLY A 58 -8.88 -0.51 -3.40
C GLY A 58 -8.01 -0.71 -4.63
N ALA A 59 -7.99 -1.93 -5.19
CA ALA A 59 -7.64 -2.29 -6.57
C ALA A 59 -7.92 -1.21 -7.59
N LEU A 60 -9.21 -1.05 -7.84
CA LEU A 60 -9.76 -0.22 -8.88
C LEU A 60 -9.48 1.25 -8.60
N LEU A 61 -9.72 1.73 -7.38
CA LEU A 61 -9.47 3.12 -7.01
C LEU A 61 -8.00 3.50 -7.16
N TRP A 62 -7.08 2.64 -6.73
CA TRP A 62 -5.66 2.91 -6.84
C TRP A 62 -5.17 2.85 -8.29
N GLY A 63 -5.54 1.80 -9.04
CA GLY A 63 -5.17 1.66 -10.45
C GLY A 63 -5.71 2.80 -11.30
N VAL A 64 -7.03 3.03 -11.25
CA VAL A 64 -7.67 4.10 -12.02
C VAL A 64 -7.21 5.48 -11.54
N GLY A 65 -7.09 5.67 -10.22
CA GLY A 65 -6.66 6.94 -9.63
C GLY A 65 -5.25 7.32 -10.03
N ILE A 66 -4.28 6.41 -9.94
CA ILE A 66 -2.90 6.68 -10.36
C ILE A 66 -2.80 6.85 -11.87
N THR A 67 -3.50 6.05 -12.67
CA THR A 67 -3.48 6.20 -14.13
C THR A 67 -4.04 7.56 -14.56
N LEU A 68 -5.18 7.98 -14.00
CA LEU A 68 -5.74 9.29 -14.27
C LEU A 68 -4.84 10.42 -13.76
N ALA A 69 -4.33 10.31 -12.53
CA ALA A 69 -3.40 11.29 -11.98
C ALA A 69 -2.16 11.44 -12.87
N GLY A 70 -1.57 10.34 -13.33
CA GLY A 70 -0.46 10.34 -14.29
C GLY A 70 -0.84 10.96 -15.63
N TYR A 71 -2.02 10.65 -16.17
CA TYR A 71 -2.51 11.21 -17.42
C TYR A 71 -2.69 12.74 -17.35
N TYR A 72 -3.25 13.26 -16.26
CA TYR A 72 -3.37 14.70 -16.04
C TYR A 72 -2.02 15.35 -15.72
N ALA A 73 -1.18 14.69 -14.92
CA ALA A 73 0.15 15.18 -14.59
C ALA A 73 1.05 15.29 -15.82
N ALA A 74 0.90 14.39 -16.81
CA ALA A 74 1.66 14.44 -18.06
C ALA A 74 1.39 15.70 -18.91
N ARG A 75 0.26 16.38 -18.68
CA ARG A 75 -0.08 17.66 -19.35
C ARG A 75 0.69 18.84 -18.76
N LEU A 76 1.27 18.69 -17.55
CA LEU A 76 2.03 19.73 -16.89
C LEU A 76 3.51 19.69 -17.33
N PRO A 77 4.06 20.77 -17.90
CA PRO A 77 5.41 20.77 -18.44
C PRO A 77 6.50 20.56 -17.38
N TRP A 78 6.28 20.99 -16.13
CA TRP A 78 7.22 20.80 -15.02
C TRP A 78 7.37 19.33 -14.59
N VAL A 79 6.33 18.51 -14.79
CA VAL A 79 6.35 17.09 -14.40
C VAL A 79 7.37 16.31 -15.22
N LYS A 80 7.49 16.58 -16.53
CA LYS A 80 8.48 15.91 -17.39
C LYS A 80 9.90 16.14 -16.89
N THR A 81 10.25 17.40 -16.59
CA THR A 81 11.59 17.76 -16.09
C THR A 81 11.88 17.09 -14.75
N SER A 82 10.92 17.09 -13.82
CA SER A 82 11.06 16.40 -12.53
C SER A 82 11.18 14.88 -12.68
N SER A 83 10.44 14.26 -13.62
CA SER A 83 10.53 12.82 -13.88
C SER A 83 11.91 12.41 -14.42
N TYR A 84 12.49 13.17 -15.35
CA TYR A 84 13.85 12.91 -15.82
C TYR A 84 14.89 13.09 -14.71
N ALA A 85 14.75 14.14 -13.88
CA ALA A 85 15.66 14.37 -12.75
C ALA A 85 15.62 13.21 -11.75
N LEU A 86 14.43 12.71 -11.41
CA LEU A 86 14.26 11.53 -10.57
C LEU A 86 14.87 10.28 -11.20
N ALA A 87 14.64 10.05 -12.49
CA ALA A 87 15.21 8.90 -13.19
C ALA A 87 16.74 8.93 -13.16
N VAL A 88 17.36 10.07 -13.45
CA VAL A 88 18.81 10.25 -13.39
C VAL A 88 19.33 10.05 -11.97
N PHE A 89 18.63 10.57 -10.95
CA PHE A 89 19.00 10.39 -9.55
C PHE A 89 19.00 8.90 -9.14
N PHE A 90 17.94 8.15 -9.46
CA PHE A 90 17.84 6.74 -9.09
C PHE A 90 18.80 5.86 -9.89
N ILE A 91 18.92 6.07 -11.20
CA ILE A 91 19.85 5.33 -12.07
C ILE A 91 21.29 5.61 -11.63
N GLY A 92 21.65 6.89 -11.48
CA GLY A 92 22.98 7.31 -11.04
C GLY A 92 23.30 6.76 -9.66
N GLY A 93 22.39 6.88 -8.70
CA GLY A 93 22.55 6.33 -7.34
C GLY A 93 22.72 4.82 -7.34
N SER A 94 21.95 4.08 -8.15
CA SER A 94 22.10 2.63 -8.29
C SER A 94 23.44 2.22 -8.90
N LEU A 95 23.90 2.94 -9.93
CA LEU A 95 25.20 2.68 -10.55
C LEU A 95 26.35 2.98 -9.58
N VAL A 96 26.30 4.11 -8.89
CA VAL A 96 27.29 4.47 -7.86
C VAL A 96 27.32 3.42 -6.75
N SER A 97 26.16 2.99 -6.26
CA SER A 97 26.06 1.93 -5.25
C SER A 97 26.66 0.62 -5.73
N ALA A 98 26.35 0.18 -6.95
CA ALA A 98 26.87 -1.04 -7.55
C ALA A 98 28.40 -0.99 -7.73
N ILE A 99 28.91 0.12 -8.26
CA ILE A 99 30.34 0.35 -8.47
C ILE A 99 31.07 0.40 -7.12
N TRP A 100 30.52 1.09 -6.13
CA TRP A 100 31.10 1.16 -4.80
C TRP A 100 31.15 -0.21 -4.12
N HIS A 101 30.09 -1.01 -4.22
CA HIS A 101 30.11 -2.40 -3.74
C HIS A 101 31.14 -3.26 -4.47
N TYR A 102 31.27 -3.13 -5.79
CA TYR A 102 32.25 -3.88 -6.56
C TYR A 102 33.70 -3.53 -6.19
N PHE A 103 34.02 -2.25 -5.99
CA PHE A 103 35.35 -1.83 -5.55
C PHE A 103 35.62 -2.16 -4.07
N ARG A 104 34.60 -2.11 -3.21
CA ARG A 104 34.71 -2.53 -1.80
C ARG A 104 35.02 -4.03 -1.72
N ALA A 105 34.31 -4.85 -2.49
CA ALA A 105 34.49 -6.31 -2.53
C ALA A 105 35.84 -6.76 -3.11
N ARG A 106 36.59 -5.87 -3.77
CA ARG A 106 37.96 -6.14 -4.26
C ARG A 106 39.06 -5.66 -3.30
N ARG A 107 38.70 -4.96 -2.22
CA ARG A 107 39.63 -4.44 -1.21
C ARG A 107 39.74 -5.34 0.03
N ASP A 108 38.87 -6.33 0.14
CA ASP A 108 38.92 -7.43 1.09
C ASP A 108 39.47 -8.69 0.39
#